data_AF-A0A9W6PUS1-F1
#
_entry.id   AF-A0A9W6PUS1-F1
#
_cell.length_a   1.000
_cell.length_b   1.000
_cell.length_c   1.000
_cell.angle_alpha   90.00
_cell.angle_beta   90.00
_cell.angle_gamma   90.00
#
_symmetry.space_group_name_H-M   'P 1'
#
loop_
_entity.id
_entity.type
_entity.pdbx_description
1 polymer ?
#
loop_
_entity_poly.entity_id
_entity_poly.type
_entity_poly.pdbx_seq_one_letter_code
_entity_poly.pdbx_strand_id
1 'polypeptide(L)'
;MSVDWYRADGSPATADEAQRLLLDADARLLAQDVIRVGPVVVAVSTWFTVTDLGFAANGRPLLWQTLVSDPTTHVDVGRYTTRERAERGHREAVAMITARLRDLVARAATGEE
;
A
#
# COMPACT_ATOMS: atom_id res chain seq x y z
N MET A 1 -4.33 -4.49 -24.88
CA MET A 1 -4.97 -3.95 -23.66
C MET A 1 -4.57 -2.49 -23.62
N SER A 2 -5.51 -1.53 -23.73
CA SER A 2 -5.15 -0.12 -23.47
C SER A 2 -4.82 -0.04 -22.00
N VAL A 3 -3.65 0.52 -21.68
CA VAL A 3 -3.32 0.82 -20.31
C VAL A 3 -4.08 2.10 -20.00
N ASP A 4 -5.15 1.98 -19.21
CA ASP A 4 -5.90 3.15 -18.79
C ASP A 4 -5.13 3.75 -17.61
N TRP A 5 -4.36 4.80 -17.88
CA TRP A 5 -3.68 5.55 -16.84
C TRP A 5 -4.64 6.56 -16.22
N TYR A 6 -4.46 6.81 -14.94
CA TYR A 6 -5.31 7.71 -14.18
C TYR A 6 -4.47 8.72 -13.43
N ARG A 7 -5.08 9.86 -13.10
CA ARG A 7 -4.62 10.78 -12.06
C ARG A 7 -5.12 10.31 -10.69
N ALA A 8 -4.60 10.91 -9.63
CA ALA A 8 -4.94 10.57 -8.24
C ALA A 8 -6.44 10.69 -7.89
N ASP A 9 -7.18 11.54 -8.62
CA ASP A 9 -8.62 11.74 -8.47
C ASP A 9 -9.49 10.70 -9.21
N GLY A 10 -8.86 9.86 -10.04
CA GLY A 10 -9.52 8.85 -10.87
C GLY A 10 -9.92 9.34 -12.26
N SER A 11 -9.54 10.55 -12.66
CA SER A 11 -9.67 11.00 -14.04
C SER A 11 -8.62 10.34 -14.95
N PRO A 12 -8.90 10.08 -16.24
CA PRO A 12 -7.92 9.53 -17.17
C PRO A 12 -6.72 10.45 -17.37
N ALA A 13 -5.51 9.89 -17.36
CA ALA A 13 -4.25 10.57 -17.66
C ALA A 13 -3.77 10.23 -19.07
N THR A 14 -3.02 11.15 -19.68
CA THR A 14 -2.31 10.85 -20.94
C THR A 14 -1.07 9.99 -20.68
N ALA A 15 -0.53 9.37 -21.72
CA ALA A 15 0.70 8.58 -21.62
C ALA A 15 1.87 9.41 -21.05
N ASP A 16 2.04 10.66 -21.51
CA ASP A 16 3.10 11.55 -21.06
C ASP A 16 2.94 11.95 -19.59
N GLU A 17 1.71 12.20 -19.15
CA GLU A 17 1.41 12.46 -17.74
C GLU A 17 1.70 11.22 -16.88
N ALA A 18 1.26 10.06 -17.33
CA ALA A 18 1.48 8.79 -16.64
C ALA A 18 2.97 8.50 -16.50
N GLN A 19 3.77 8.72 -17.56
CA GLN A 19 5.21 8.53 -17.51
C GLN A 19 5.88 9.45 -16.49
N ARG A 20 5.49 10.74 -16.45
CA ARG A 20 6.00 11.68 -15.44
C ARG A 20 5.64 11.23 -14.02
N LEU A 21 4.39 10.86 -13.79
CA LEU A 21 3.92 10.39 -12.49
C LEU A 21 4.63 9.10 -12.06
N LEU A 22 4.82 8.15 -12.98
CA LEU A 22 5.48 6.88 -12.68
C LEU A 22 6.94 7.07 -12.24
N LEU A 23 7.63 8.08 -12.76
CA LEU A 23 9.01 8.43 -12.41
C LEU A 23 9.11 9.27 -11.12
N ASP A 24 8.02 9.91 -10.70
CA ASP A 24 7.97 10.74 -9.49
C ASP A 24 7.53 9.92 -8.28
N ALA A 25 8.50 9.26 -7.64
CA ALA A 25 8.24 8.42 -6.47
C ALA A 25 7.69 9.22 -5.28
N ASP A 26 8.14 10.46 -5.10
CA ASP A 26 7.73 11.31 -3.99
C ASP A 26 6.28 11.76 -4.14
N ALA A 27 5.84 12.09 -5.36
CA ALA A 27 4.44 12.40 -5.64
C ALA A 27 3.52 11.16 -5.48
N ARG A 28 4.07 9.96 -5.65
CA ARG A 28 3.31 8.71 -5.57
C ARG A 28 3.23 8.11 -4.18
N LEU A 29 4.24 8.34 -3.34
CA LEU A 29 4.24 7.81 -1.99
C LEU A 29 3.25 8.59 -1.12
N LEU A 30 2.20 7.92 -0.66
CA LEU A 30 1.21 8.52 0.21
C LEU A 30 1.68 8.56 1.66
N ALA A 31 2.17 7.42 2.15
CA ALA A 31 2.57 7.22 3.53
C ALA A 31 3.50 6.03 3.64
N GLN A 32 4.43 6.07 4.60
CA GLN A 32 5.29 4.95 4.94
C GLN A 32 5.59 4.94 6.45
N ASP A 33 5.36 3.79 7.08
CA ASP A 33 5.63 3.55 8.48
C ASP A 33 6.54 2.32 8.64
N VAL A 34 7.61 2.47 9.41
CA VAL A 34 8.53 1.36 9.72
C VAL A 34 8.23 0.81 11.11
N ILE A 35 7.71 -0.41 11.17
CA ILE A 35 7.36 -1.10 12.40
C ILE A 35 8.55 -1.96 12.83
N ARG A 36 8.98 -1.79 14.08
CA ARG A 36 10.06 -2.57 14.71
C ARG A 36 9.52 -3.25 15.97
N VAL A 37 9.58 -4.58 16.00
CA VAL A 37 9.16 -5.39 17.16
C VAL A 37 10.22 -6.47 17.39
N GLY A 38 11.03 -6.29 18.45
CA GLY A 38 12.17 -7.18 18.71
C GLY A 38 13.13 -7.21 17.51
N PRO A 39 13.49 -8.39 16.97
CA PRO A 39 14.35 -8.51 15.79
C PRO A 39 13.62 -8.28 14.46
N VAL A 40 12.29 -8.18 14.46
CA VAL A 40 11.49 -8.08 13.23
C VAL A 40 11.32 -6.62 12.83
N VAL A 41 11.61 -6.32 11.56
CA VAL A 41 11.44 -5.01 10.95
C VAL A 41 10.66 -5.16 9.65
N VAL A 42 9.54 -4.43 9.56
CA VAL A 42 8.73 -4.35 8.33
C VAL A 42 8.38 -2.89 8.03
N ALA A 43 8.22 -2.55 6.76
CA ALA A 43 7.69 -1.29 6.30
C ALA A 43 6.26 -1.50 5.80
N VAL A 44 5.33 -0.65 6.22
CA VAL A 44 4.02 -0.51 5.60
C VAL A 44 4.09 0.73 4.73
N SER A 45 3.82 0.59 3.43
CA SER A 45 3.85 1.71 2.50
C SER A 45 2.58 1.75 1.68
N THR A 46 2.08 2.96 1.41
CA THR A 46 0.92 3.16 0.55
C THR A 46 1.30 4.03 -0.63
N TRP A 47 0.95 3.57 -1.82
CA TRP A 47 1.37 4.16 -3.08
C TRP A 47 0.19 4.45 -3.98
N PHE A 48 0.28 5.56 -4.71
CA PHE A 48 -0.48 5.78 -5.93
C PHE A 48 0.15 4.99 -7.07
N THR A 49 -0.66 4.19 -7.78
CA THR A 49 -0.17 3.23 -8.78
C THR A 49 -0.15 3.77 -10.20
N VAL A 50 -0.86 4.87 -10.48
CA VAL A 50 -1.06 5.47 -11.82
C VAL A 50 -1.88 4.57 -12.77
N THR A 51 -1.64 3.27 -12.77
CA THR A 51 -2.41 2.24 -13.46
C THR A 51 -3.49 1.67 -12.55
N ASP A 52 -4.60 1.21 -13.12
CA ASP A 52 -5.59 0.48 -12.35
C ASP A 52 -5.04 -0.88 -11.86
N LEU A 53 -5.43 -1.25 -10.65
CA LEU A 53 -5.18 -2.58 -10.07
C LEU A 53 -6.43 -3.47 -10.14
N GLY A 54 -7.34 -3.15 -11.08
CA GLY A 54 -8.72 -3.62 -11.12
C GLY A 54 -9.74 -2.56 -10.69
N PHE A 55 -11.01 -2.96 -10.68
CA PHE A 55 -12.15 -2.09 -10.43
C PHE A 55 -12.93 -2.50 -9.19
N ALA A 56 -13.35 -1.51 -8.41
CA ALA A 56 -14.32 -1.73 -7.34
C ALA A 56 -15.71 -2.00 -7.91
N ALA A 57 -16.62 -2.56 -7.09
CA ALA A 57 -17.99 -2.87 -7.51
C ALA A 57 -18.80 -1.65 -8.03
N ASN A 58 -18.39 -0.44 -7.67
CA ASN A 58 -18.99 0.81 -8.16
C ASN A 58 -18.35 1.32 -9.46
N GLY A 59 -17.53 0.51 -10.14
CA GLY A 59 -16.89 0.85 -11.41
C GLY A 59 -15.70 1.81 -11.30
N ARG A 60 -15.27 2.19 -10.10
CA ARG A 60 -14.10 3.07 -9.93
C ARG A 60 -12.80 2.25 -9.95
N PRO A 61 -11.74 2.75 -10.59
CA PRO A 61 -10.45 2.07 -10.60
C PRO A 61 -9.82 2.06 -9.20
N LEU A 62 -9.11 0.99 -8.88
CA LEU A 62 -8.28 0.86 -7.69
C LEU A 62 -6.90 1.44 -8.01
N LEU A 63 -6.62 2.62 -7.47
CA LEU A 63 -5.44 3.43 -7.82
C LEU A 63 -4.45 3.59 -6.68
N TRP A 64 -4.81 3.07 -5.50
CA TRP A 64 -4.00 3.18 -4.30
C TRP A 64 -3.79 1.78 -3.74
N GLN A 65 -2.56 1.47 -3.35
CA GLN A 65 -2.19 0.16 -2.83
C GLN A 65 -1.40 0.31 -1.55
N THR A 66 -1.74 -0.47 -0.53
CA THR A 66 -0.92 -0.63 0.67
C THR A 66 -0.19 -1.96 0.62
N LEU A 67 1.11 -1.90 0.83
CA LEU A 67 2.02 -3.03 0.84
C LEU A 67 2.68 -3.14 2.21
N VAL A 68 2.90 -4.36 2.67
CA VAL A 68 3.82 -4.66 3.76
C VAL A 68 5.08 -5.25 3.16
N SER A 69 6.24 -4.77 3.56
CA SER A 69 7.52 -5.15 2.97
C SER A 69 8.56 -5.44 4.05
N ASP A 70 9.29 -6.53 3.86
CA ASP A 70 10.54 -6.81 4.55
C ASP A 70 11.69 -6.81 3.49
N PRO A 71 12.96 -7.02 3.88
CA PRO A 71 14.07 -7.02 2.92
C PRO A 71 13.98 -8.04 1.78
N THR A 72 13.10 -9.03 1.89
CA THR A 72 12.98 -10.17 0.98
C THR A 72 11.61 -10.30 0.32
N THR A 73 10.56 -9.76 0.95
CA THR A 73 9.16 -10.05 0.60
C THR A 73 8.31 -8.79 0.61
N HIS A 74 7.36 -8.72 -0.32
CA HIS A 74 6.35 -7.67 -0.38
C HIS A 74 4.96 -8.33 -0.50
N VAL A 75 4.01 -7.90 0.32
CA VAL A 75 2.65 -8.44 0.36
C VAL A 75 1.64 -7.31 0.22
N ASP A 76 0.67 -7.48 -0.68
CA ASP A 76 -0.49 -6.60 -0.81
C ASP A 76 -1.45 -6.82 0.36
N VAL A 77 -1.79 -5.73 1.07
CA VAL A 77 -2.71 -5.76 2.20
C VAL A 77 -3.93 -4.86 2.00
N GLY A 78 -4.04 -4.16 0.86
CA GLY A 78 -5.21 -3.34 0.58
C GLY A 78 -5.11 -2.51 -0.69
N ARG A 79 -6.25 -2.38 -1.39
CA ARG A 79 -6.42 -1.57 -2.58
C ARG A 79 -7.60 -0.62 -2.44
N TYR A 80 -7.46 0.62 -2.91
CA TYR A 80 -8.44 1.66 -2.68
C TYR A 80 -8.67 2.52 -3.93
N THR A 81 -9.89 3.03 -4.03
CA THR A 81 -10.33 3.88 -5.15
C THR A 81 -10.04 5.37 -4.95
N THR A 82 -9.66 5.78 -3.73
CA THR A 82 -9.51 7.19 -3.33
C THR A 82 -8.36 7.34 -2.34
N ARG A 83 -7.71 8.51 -2.35
CA ARG A 83 -6.64 8.85 -1.42
C ARG A 83 -7.07 8.73 0.04
N GLU A 84 -8.23 9.25 0.41
CA GLU A 84 -8.71 9.29 1.79
C GLU A 84 -8.93 7.88 2.36
N ARG A 85 -9.47 6.97 1.54
CA ARG A 85 -9.60 5.56 1.89
C ARG A 85 -8.25 4.88 2.05
N ALA A 86 -7.29 5.23 1.20
CA ALA A 86 -5.94 4.71 1.28
C ALA A 86 -5.20 5.20 2.54
N GLU A 87 -5.36 6.46 2.94
CA GLU A 87 -4.80 7.00 4.19
C GLU A 87 -5.40 6.32 5.43
N ARG A 88 -6.71 6.07 5.42
CA ARG A 88 -7.36 5.30 6.49
C ARG A 88 -6.87 3.85 6.51
N GLY A 89 -6.89 3.19 5.36
CA GLY A 89 -6.44 1.81 5.22
C GLY A 89 -4.98 1.62 5.60
N HIS A 90 -4.12 2.61 5.33
CA HIS A 90 -2.74 2.62 5.80
C HIS A 90 -2.64 2.54 7.32
N ARG A 91 -3.36 3.43 8.03
CA ARG A 91 -3.37 3.45 9.50
C ARG A 91 -3.92 2.14 10.09
N GLU A 92 -4.98 1.61 9.49
CA GLU A 92 -5.55 0.31 9.87
C GLU A 92 -4.54 -0.83 9.66
N ALA A 93 -3.83 -0.84 8.53
CA ALA A 93 -2.79 -1.82 8.22
C ALA A 93 -1.62 -1.72 9.22
N VAL A 94 -1.13 -0.53 9.52
CA VAL A 94 -0.06 -0.32 10.51
C VAL A 94 -0.47 -0.87 11.88
N ALA A 95 -1.69 -0.57 12.34
CA ALA A 95 -2.20 -1.05 13.62
C ALA A 95 -2.31 -2.59 13.64
N MET A 96 -2.93 -3.18 12.61
CA MET A 96 -3.12 -4.62 12.48
C MET A 96 -1.78 -5.37 12.44
N ILE A 97 -0.84 -4.92 11.61
CA ILE A 97 0.48 -5.55 11.45
C ILE A 97 1.30 -5.42 12.74
N THR A 98 1.27 -4.24 13.38
CA THR A 98 1.96 -4.04 14.66
C THR A 98 1.46 -5.01 15.73
N ALA A 99 0.13 -5.16 15.85
CA ALA A 99 -0.47 -6.09 16.80
C ALA A 99 -0.06 -7.54 16.49
N ARG A 100 -0.18 -7.96 15.22
CA ARG A 100 0.17 -9.33 14.80
C ARG A 100 1.63 -9.67 15.05
N LEU A 101 2.55 -8.73 14.81
CA LEU A 101 3.97 -8.90 15.06
C LEU A 101 4.29 -9.00 16.55
N ARG A 102 3.64 -8.18 17.39
CA ARG A 102 3.79 -8.26 18.85
C ARG A 102 3.36 -9.62 19.38
N ASP A 103 2.22 -10.12 18.93
CA ASP A 103 1.73 -11.44 19.33
C ASP A 103 2.67 -12.56 18.88
N LEU A 104 3.22 -12.46 17.67
CA LEU A 104 4.15 -13.46 17.14
C LEU A 104 5.47 -13.48 17.93
N VAL A 105 6.03 -12.31 18.22
CA VAL A 105 7.25 -12.19 19.02
C VAL A 105 7.02 -12.66 20.46
N ALA A 106 5.86 -12.37 21.04
CA ALA A 106 5.50 -12.85 22.38
C ALA A 106 5.41 -14.38 22.44
N ARG A 107 4.73 -15.03 21.48
CA ARG A 107 4.66 -16.51 21.40
C ARG A 107 6.04 -17.15 21.18
N ALA A 108 6.86 -16.56 20.32
CA ALA A 108 8.22 -17.04 20.09
C ALA A 108 9.09 -16.96 21.36
N ALA A 109 8.83 -15.98 22.24
CA ALA A 109 9.52 -15.86 23.52
C ALA A 109 9.05 -16.86 24.59
N THR A 110 7.79 -17.32 24.52
CA THR A 110 7.24 -18.33 25.44
C THR A 110 7.47 -19.77 24.98
N GLY A 111 7.91 -19.98 23.73
CA GLY A 111 8.12 -21.31 23.16
C GLY A 111 6.81 -22.04 22.80
N GLU A 112 5.70 -21.30 22.72
CA GLU A 112 4.41 -21.84 22.27
C GLU A 112 4.36 -21.76 20.73
N GLU A 113 4.31 -22.94 20.07
CA GLU A 113 4.04 -23.07 18.62
C GLU A 113 2.54 -22.92 18.30
#